data_AF-A0A2M7KKJ8-F1
#
_entry.id   AF-A0A2M7KKJ8-F1
#
_cell.length_a   1.000
_cell.length_b   1.000
_cell.length_c   1.000
_cell.angle_alpha   90.00
_cell.angle_beta   90.00
_cell.angle_gamma   90.00
#
_symmetry.space_group_name_H-M   'P 1'
#
loop_
_entity.id
_entity.type
_entity.pdbx_description
1 polymer ?
#
loop_
_entity_poly.entity_id
_entity_poly.type
_entity_poly.pdbx_seq_one_letter_code
_entity_poly.pdbx_strand_id
1 'polypeptide(L)'
;MADWPDARAAQPLLSVVKSATDETHRTLALRGYVRLVRLTEDDDATATVRAYADVLALARNLEAKKLVLGGLADVAHPQALKLACEQLDDAAVRAEAAVAVVKIARATATTDPLGARAALGEVLETSPDQPVAAEARKILEQLGGPLESPAPASRLTKLFDGKTFAGWEGNLEWFRIEDGAIVGGSLTREIPRNEFLCTTREYANFELRLEVKLVANKGNAGIQIRSQRIPNHHEVVGYQADVAEGMWGSLYDESRRRKSLADPAPKVLAEVLKPTDWNEYVIRCEGKRIQLWLNGHQTVDYTEPDEEIPQTGLIGLQIHGGPASEVWCRDLEIAELP
;
A
#
# COMPACT_ATOMS: atom_id res chain seq x y z
N MET A 1 -8.70 7.14 -43.50
CA MET A 1 -8.86 8.09 -42.37
C MET A 1 -7.95 7.78 -41.16
N ALA A 2 -7.29 6.62 -41.05
CA ALA A 2 -6.58 6.22 -39.83
C ALA A 2 -5.04 6.35 -39.86
N ASP A 3 -4.42 6.73 -40.98
CA ASP A 3 -2.95 6.81 -41.12
C ASP A 3 -2.37 8.22 -40.95
N TRP A 4 -2.88 8.96 -39.96
CA TRP A 4 -2.34 10.29 -39.65
C TRP A 4 -0.98 10.18 -38.95
N PRO A 5 0.03 10.98 -39.35
CA PRO A 5 1.40 10.81 -38.85
C PRO A 5 1.64 11.43 -37.47
N ASP A 6 0.74 12.28 -36.97
CA ASP A 6 0.94 13.04 -35.73
C ASP A 6 -0.33 13.17 -34.87
N ALA A 7 -0.12 13.58 -33.61
CA ALA A 7 -1.13 13.59 -32.55
C ALA A 7 -2.26 14.62 -32.74
N ARG A 8 -2.14 15.59 -33.67
CA ARG A 8 -3.16 16.65 -33.85
C ARG A 8 -4.50 16.09 -34.29
N ALA A 9 -4.52 14.91 -34.92
CA ALA A 9 -5.74 14.24 -35.32
C ALA A 9 -6.48 13.53 -34.17
N ALA A 10 -5.89 13.43 -32.97
CA ALA A 10 -6.53 12.74 -31.84
C ALA A 10 -7.91 13.35 -31.48
N GLN A 11 -8.00 14.66 -31.26
CA GLN A 11 -9.27 15.30 -30.87
C GLN A 11 -10.37 15.23 -31.97
N PRO A 12 -10.06 15.47 -33.26
CA PRO A 12 -11.00 15.20 -34.35
C PRO A 12 -11.47 13.74 -34.39
N LEU A 13 -10.57 12.76 -34.22
CA LEU A 13 -10.94 11.34 -34.21
C LEU A 13 -11.84 11.00 -33.03
N LEU A 14 -11.57 11.53 -31.83
CA LEU A 14 -12.44 11.36 -30.66
C LEU A 14 -13.86 11.92 -30.92
N SER A 15 -13.95 13.06 -31.61
CA SER A 15 -15.24 13.64 -31.99
C SER A 15 -16.02 12.72 -32.93
N VAL A 16 -15.34 12.06 -33.87
CA VAL A 16 -15.94 11.04 -34.74
C VAL A 16 -16.35 9.81 -33.92
N VAL A 17 -15.53 9.34 -32.96
CA VAL A 17 -15.88 8.24 -32.06
C VAL A 17 -17.17 8.53 -31.29
N LYS A 18 -17.36 9.78 -30.84
CA LYS A 18 -18.56 10.18 -30.06
C LYS A 18 -19.82 10.33 -30.93
N SER A 19 -19.69 10.84 -32.15
CA SER A 19 -20.83 11.31 -32.95
C SER A 19 -21.20 10.45 -34.15
N ALA A 20 -20.28 9.61 -34.66
CA ALA A 20 -20.53 8.84 -35.87
C ALA A 20 -21.64 7.81 -35.69
N THR A 21 -22.59 7.81 -36.62
CA THR A 21 -23.65 6.80 -36.73
C THR A 21 -23.18 5.56 -37.49
N ASP A 22 -22.20 5.71 -38.38
CA ASP A 22 -21.58 4.61 -39.13
C ASP A 22 -20.52 3.89 -38.29
N GLU A 23 -20.70 2.58 -38.11
CA GLU A 23 -19.86 1.74 -37.25
C GLU A 23 -18.43 1.57 -37.80
N THR A 24 -18.27 1.56 -39.13
CA THR A 24 -16.96 1.43 -39.78
C THR A 24 -16.13 2.69 -39.57
N HIS A 25 -16.72 3.88 -39.79
CA HIS A 25 -16.08 5.16 -39.49
C HIS A 25 -15.72 5.27 -38.01
N ARG A 26 -16.61 4.87 -37.11
CA ARG A 26 -16.34 4.91 -35.67
C ARG A 26 -15.19 3.99 -35.28
N THR A 27 -15.14 2.77 -35.83
CA THR A 27 -14.07 1.79 -35.56
C THR A 27 -12.72 2.26 -36.10
N LEU A 28 -12.68 2.80 -37.32
CA LEU A 28 -11.47 3.38 -37.90
C LEU A 28 -10.98 4.60 -37.10
N ALA A 29 -11.91 5.44 -36.65
CA ALA A 29 -11.59 6.59 -35.82
C ALA A 29 -11.03 6.17 -34.45
N LEU A 30 -11.64 5.17 -33.82
CA LEU A 30 -11.16 4.62 -32.55
C LEU A 30 -9.74 4.04 -32.67
N ARG A 31 -9.48 3.27 -33.74
CA ARG A 31 -8.14 2.71 -34.02
C ARG A 31 -7.11 3.82 -34.20
N GLY A 32 -7.44 4.84 -34.97
CA GLY A 32 -6.58 6.01 -35.13
C GLY A 32 -6.34 6.73 -33.80
N TYR A 33 -7.40 6.94 -33.00
CA TYR A 33 -7.32 7.63 -31.72
C TYR A 33 -6.41 6.91 -30.71
N VAL A 34 -6.62 5.60 -30.51
CA VAL A 34 -5.81 4.76 -29.61
C VAL A 34 -4.34 4.82 -30.00
N ARG A 35 -4.02 4.80 -31.30
CA ARG A 35 -2.65 4.93 -31.79
C ARG A 35 -2.04 6.30 -31.48
N LEU A 36 -2.82 7.38 -31.67
CA LEU A 36 -2.32 8.75 -31.60
C LEU A 36 -2.27 9.33 -30.18
N VAL A 37 -3.10 8.84 -29.25
CA VAL A 37 -3.10 9.29 -27.84
C VAL A 37 -1.75 9.10 -27.16
N ARG A 38 -0.95 8.14 -27.64
CA ARG A 38 0.42 7.91 -27.12
C ARG A 38 1.49 8.80 -27.75
N LEU A 39 1.13 9.54 -28.80
CA LEU A 39 2.05 10.43 -29.53
C LEU A 39 1.85 11.90 -29.15
N THR A 40 0.91 12.21 -28.25
CA THR A 40 0.71 13.58 -27.79
C THR A 40 1.96 14.05 -27.04
N GLU A 41 2.41 15.27 -27.35
CA GLU A 41 3.69 15.82 -26.88
C GLU A 41 3.75 16.05 -25.36
N ASP A 42 2.60 16.04 -24.67
CA ASP A 42 2.58 16.00 -23.22
C ASP A 42 2.86 14.57 -22.75
N ASP A 43 4.04 14.34 -22.16
CA ASP A 43 4.42 13.16 -21.37
C ASP A 43 3.53 12.95 -20.11
N ASP A 44 2.30 13.46 -20.12
CA ASP A 44 1.33 13.29 -19.06
C ASP A 44 0.66 11.91 -19.20
N ALA A 45 1.27 10.93 -18.54
CA ALA A 45 0.72 9.59 -18.39
C ALA A 45 -0.70 9.61 -17.77
N THR A 46 -1.02 10.59 -16.92
CA THR A 46 -2.35 10.71 -16.30
C THR A 46 -3.40 11.13 -17.35
N ALA A 47 -3.08 12.12 -18.19
CA ALA A 47 -3.94 12.51 -19.30
C ALA A 47 -4.14 11.35 -20.30
N THR A 48 -3.07 10.60 -20.58
CA THR A 48 -3.12 9.41 -21.44
C THR A 48 -4.08 8.36 -20.88
N VAL A 49 -3.98 8.03 -19.58
CA VAL A 49 -4.91 7.08 -18.94
C VAL A 49 -6.35 7.57 -19.01
N ARG A 50 -6.60 8.87 -18.78
CA ARG A 50 -7.95 9.45 -18.88
C ARG A 50 -8.51 9.31 -20.30
N ALA A 51 -7.69 9.55 -21.32
CA ALA A 51 -8.08 9.38 -22.70
C ALA A 51 -8.48 7.93 -23.02
N TYR A 52 -7.74 6.94 -22.50
CA TYR A 52 -8.09 5.53 -22.62
C TYR A 52 -9.40 5.19 -21.88
N ALA A 53 -9.60 5.71 -20.67
CA ALA A 53 -10.84 5.52 -19.91
C ALA A 53 -12.06 6.04 -20.68
N ASP A 54 -11.96 7.24 -21.26
CA ASP A 54 -13.02 7.85 -22.06
C ASP A 54 -13.41 6.97 -23.25
N VAL A 55 -12.43 6.44 -24.01
CA VAL A 55 -12.74 5.61 -25.18
C VAL A 55 -13.14 4.18 -24.84
N LEU A 56 -12.71 3.66 -23.68
CA LEU A 56 -13.19 2.37 -23.18
C LEU A 56 -14.69 2.46 -22.87
N ALA A 57 -15.14 3.55 -22.24
CA ALA A 57 -16.56 3.80 -21.97
C ALA A 57 -17.41 3.99 -23.25
N LEU A 58 -16.79 4.43 -24.35
CA LEU A 58 -17.44 4.62 -25.65
C LEU A 58 -17.40 3.36 -26.55
N ALA A 59 -16.63 2.33 -26.18
CA ALA A 59 -16.48 1.12 -26.97
C ALA A 59 -17.77 0.27 -26.93
N ARG A 60 -18.54 0.28 -28.03
CA ARG A 60 -19.85 -0.41 -28.09
C ARG A 60 -19.78 -1.89 -28.46
N ASN A 61 -18.63 -2.39 -28.90
CA ASN A 61 -18.47 -3.77 -29.36
C ASN A 61 -17.18 -4.39 -28.82
N LEU A 62 -17.09 -5.71 -28.92
CA LEU A 62 -15.99 -6.49 -28.36
C LEU A 62 -14.63 -6.08 -28.95
N GLU A 63 -14.53 -5.98 -30.27
CA GLU A 63 -13.28 -5.61 -30.97
C GLU A 63 -12.78 -4.21 -30.57
N ALA A 64 -13.70 -3.27 -30.36
CA ALA A 64 -13.38 -1.94 -29.88
C ALA A 64 -12.81 -1.98 -28.45
N LYS A 65 -13.42 -2.75 -27.53
CA LYS A 65 -12.90 -2.90 -26.17
C LYS A 65 -11.52 -3.53 -26.15
N LYS A 66 -11.32 -4.61 -26.92
CA LYS A 66 -10.02 -5.30 -27.05
C LYS A 66 -8.93 -4.37 -27.59
N LEU A 67 -9.26 -3.55 -28.59
CA LEU A 67 -8.33 -2.56 -29.15
C LEU A 67 -7.91 -1.52 -28.11
N VAL A 68 -8.86 -1.01 -27.33
CA VAL A 68 -8.59 -0.02 -26.27
C VAL A 68 -7.71 -0.65 -25.18
N LEU A 69 -8.02 -1.86 -24.73
CA LEU A 69 -7.23 -2.61 -23.76
C LEU A 69 -5.79 -2.88 -24.25
N GLY A 70 -5.64 -3.25 -25.52
CA GLY A 70 -4.32 -3.46 -26.14
C GLY A 70 -3.46 -2.20 -26.15
N GLY A 71 -4.06 -1.03 -26.36
CA GLY A 71 -3.36 0.25 -26.25
C GLY A 71 -3.07 0.66 -24.81
N LEU A 72 -4.01 0.43 -23.88
CA LEU A 72 -3.85 0.70 -22.45
C LEU A 72 -2.70 -0.13 -21.85
N ALA A 73 -2.50 -1.36 -22.32
CA ALA A 73 -1.44 -2.28 -21.88
C ALA A 73 -0.02 -1.72 -22.00
N ASP A 74 0.18 -0.67 -22.81
CA ASP A 74 1.46 0.01 -22.99
C ASP A 74 1.66 1.23 -22.08
N VAL A 75 0.68 1.56 -21.22
CA VAL A 75 0.73 2.73 -20.35
C VAL A 75 1.19 2.32 -18.96
N ALA A 76 2.47 2.58 -18.66
CA ALA A 76 3.09 2.24 -17.38
C ALA A 76 2.63 3.20 -16.26
N HIS A 77 1.40 3.02 -15.77
CA HIS A 77 0.81 3.90 -14.77
C HIS A 77 -0.14 3.15 -13.83
N PRO A 78 -0.14 3.42 -12.50
CA PRO A 78 -1.02 2.72 -11.55
C PRO A 78 -2.52 2.83 -11.88
N GLN A 79 -2.96 3.98 -12.42
CA GLN A 79 -4.36 4.12 -12.85
C GLN A 79 -4.69 3.31 -14.12
N ALA A 80 -3.71 3.07 -15.00
CA ALA A 80 -3.90 2.18 -16.15
C ALA A 80 -4.07 0.73 -15.67
N LEU A 81 -3.27 0.34 -14.68
CA LEU A 81 -3.34 -0.99 -14.06
C LEU A 81 -4.73 -1.21 -13.44
N LYS A 82 -5.21 -0.24 -12.65
CA LYS A 82 -6.56 -0.29 -12.07
C LYS A 82 -7.65 -0.41 -13.14
N LEU A 83 -7.59 0.42 -14.18
CA LEU A 83 -8.56 0.39 -15.27
C LEU A 83 -8.57 -0.97 -16.00
N ALA A 84 -7.41 -1.61 -16.15
CA ALA A 84 -7.31 -2.94 -16.74
C ALA A 84 -7.88 -4.03 -15.80
N CYS A 85 -7.63 -3.95 -14.48
CA CYS A 85 -8.22 -4.84 -13.47
C CYS A 85 -9.75 -4.78 -13.48
N GLU A 86 -10.33 -3.58 -13.55
CA GLU A 86 -11.81 -3.39 -13.62
C GLU A 86 -12.46 -4.12 -14.81
N GLN A 87 -11.70 -4.52 -15.83
CA GLN A 87 -12.20 -5.28 -16.97
C GLN A 87 -12.05 -6.81 -16.82
N LEU A 88 -11.42 -7.31 -15.76
CA LEU A 88 -11.28 -8.75 -15.50
C LEU A 88 -12.64 -9.42 -15.21
N ASP A 89 -13.61 -8.67 -14.68
CA ASP A 89 -14.96 -9.18 -14.42
C ASP A 89 -15.77 -9.43 -15.71
N ASP A 90 -15.51 -8.68 -16.79
CA ASP A 90 -16.20 -8.85 -18.07
C ASP A 90 -15.63 -10.07 -18.82
N ALA A 91 -16.35 -11.18 -18.76
CA ALA A 91 -15.97 -12.44 -19.40
C ALA A 91 -15.65 -12.31 -20.90
N ALA A 92 -16.21 -11.32 -21.60
CA ALA A 92 -15.97 -11.14 -23.03
C ALA A 92 -14.57 -10.59 -23.33
N VAL A 93 -13.99 -9.79 -22.43
CA VAL A 93 -12.68 -9.12 -22.59
C VAL A 93 -11.65 -9.54 -21.56
N ARG A 94 -11.99 -10.43 -20.63
CA ARG A 94 -11.12 -10.87 -19.53
C ARG A 94 -9.74 -11.33 -20.00
N ALA A 95 -9.65 -12.05 -21.12
CA ALA A 95 -8.37 -12.52 -21.65
C ALA A 95 -7.46 -11.35 -22.05
N GLU A 96 -8.00 -10.37 -22.78
CA GLU A 96 -7.27 -9.16 -23.16
C GLU A 96 -6.95 -8.27 -21.96
N ALA A 97 -7.87 -8.16 -20.99
CA ALA A 97 -7.65 -7.44 -19.75
C ALA A 97 -6.50 -8.06 -18.95
N ALA A 98 -6.45 -9.39 -18.81
CA ALA A 98 -5.38 -10.10 -18.11
C ALA A 98 -4.00 -9.86 -18.76
N VAL A 99 -3.92 -9.86 -20.10
CA VAL A 99 -2.68 -9.51 -20.82
C VAL A 99 -2.26 -8.07 -20.52
N ALA A 100 -3.21 -7.13 -20.53
CA ALA A 100 -2.94 -5.73 -20.20
C ALA A 100 -2.44 -5.57 -18.76
N VAL A 101 -3.11 -6.21 -17.80
CA VAL A 101 -2.73 -6.21 -16.38
C VAL A 101 -1.31 -6.73 -16.20
N VAL A 102 -0.96 -7.89 -16.75
CA VAL A 102 0.38 -8.47 -16.62
C VAL A 102 1.46 -7.53 -17.15
N LYS A 103 1.21 -6.89 -18.30
CA LYS A 103 2.16 -5.98 -18.93
C LYS A 103 2.34 -4.68 -18.14
N ILE A 104 1.24 -4.07 -17.70
CA ILE A 104 1.28 -2.83 -16.90
C ILE A 104 1.88 -3.12 -15.52
N ALA A 105 1.53 -4.23 -14.87
CA ALA A 105 2.07 -4.65 -13.57
C ALA A 105 3.58 -4.81 -13.65
N ARG A 106 4.12 -5.46 -14.70
CA ARG A 106 5.56 -5.54 -14.94
C ARG A 106 6.20 -4.15 -15.05
N ALA A 107 5.57 -3.24 -15.78
CA ALA A 107 6.11 -1.90 -16.03
C ALA A 107 6.04 -0.97 -14.80
N THR A 108 5.11 -1.23 -13.88
CA THR A 108 4.89 -0.45 -12.65
C THR A 108 5.51 -1.10 -11.42
N ALA A 109 6.01 -2.33 -11.51
CA ALA A 109 6.52 -3.10 -10.38
C ALA A 109 7.59 -2.41 -9.54
N THR A 110 8.39 -1.51 -10.13
CA THR A 110 9.42 -0.76 -9.40
C THR A 110 8.85 0.42 -8.61
N THR A 111 7.81 1.07 -9.13
CA THR A 111 7.23 2.29 -8.53
C THR A 111 6.00 2.01 -7.69
N ASP A 112 5.30 0.90 -7.95
CA ASP A 112 4.13 0.42 -7.22
C ASP A 112 4.14 -1.12 -7.15
N PRO A 113 5.07 -1.72 -6.39
CA PRO A 113 5.19 -3.16 -6.26
C PRO A 113 3.95 -3.81 -5.64
N LEU A 114 3.28 -3.12 -4.71
CA LEU A 114 2.07 -3.63 -4.06
C LEU A 114 0.88 -3.66 -5.02
N GLY A 115 0.65 -2.57 -5.77
CA GLY A 115 -0.39 -2.53 -6.81
C GLY A 115 -0.14 -3.57 -7.89
N ALA A 116 1.11 -3.72 -8.33
CA ALA A 116 1.49 -4.76 -9.30
C ALA A 116 1.18 -6.17 -8.77
N ARG A 117 1.56 -6.49 -7.53
CA ARG A 117 1.29 -7.80 -6.93
C ARG A 117 -0.19 -8.08 -6.73
N ALA A 118 -0.97 -7.09 -6.27
CA ALA A 118 -2.42 -7.20 -6.14
C ALA A 118 -3.07 -7.56 -7.47
N ALA A 119 -2.74 -6.81 -8.53
CA ALA A 119 -3.28 -7.00 -9.86
C ALA A 119 -2.91 -8.35 -10.48
N LEU A 120 -1.66 -8.80 -10.26
CA LEU A 120 -1.21 -10.11 -10.72
C LEU A 120 -1.92 -11.25 -9.97
N GLY A 121 -2.20 -11.09 -8.67
CA GLY A 121 -2.99 -12.03 -7.89
C GLY A 121 -4.40 -12.19 -8.45
N GLU A 122 -5.06 -11.08 -8.75
CA GLU A 122 -6.39 -11.06 -9.36
C GLU A 122 -6.42 -11.77 -10.74
N VAL A 123 -5.37 -11.60 -11.55
CA VAL A 123 -5.21 -12.34 -12.81
C VAL A 123 -5.12 -13.86 -12.57
N LEU A 124 -4.42 -14.31 -11.53
CA LEU A 124 -4.32 -15.74 -11.21
C LEU A 124 -5.64 -16.34 -10.74
N GLU A 125 -6.50 -15.54 -10.11
CA GLU A 125 -7.82 -15.98 -9.64
C GLU A 125 -8.85 -15.99 -10.77
N THR A 126 -8.77 -15.04 -11.70
CA THR A 126 -9.83 -14.80 -12.68
C THR A 126 -9.53 -15.34 -14.08
N SER A 127 -8.26 -15.38 -14.49
CA SER A 127 -7.88 -15.68 -15.87
C SER A 127 -7.82 -17.19 -16.15
N PRO A 128 -8.55 -17.69 -17.16
CA PRO A 128 -8.45 -19.08 -17.58
C PRO A 128 -7.22 -19.36 -18.48
N ASP A 129 -6.53 -18.32 -18.95
CA ASP A 129 -5.40 -18.43 -19.88
C ASP A 129 -4.11 -18.86 -19.15
N GLN A 130 -3.65 -20.08 -19.45
CA GLN A 130 -2.48 -20.68 -18.80
C GLN A 130 -1.16 -19.93 -19.09
N PRO A 131 -0.83 -19.55 -20.35
CA PRO A 131 0.30 -18.67 -20.64
C PRO A 131 0.32 -17.37 -19.84
N VAL A 132 -0.80 -16.65 -19.79
CA VAL A 132 -0.88 -15.38 -19.04
C VAL A 132 -0.72 -15.61 -17.54
N ALA A 133 -1.35 -16.65 -17.00
CA ALA A 133 -1.21 -17.01 -15.59
C ALA A 133 0.22 -17.50 -15.24
N ALA A 134 0.93 -18.14 -16.16
CA ALA A 134 2.33 -18.54 -15.96
C ALA A 134 3.25 -17.32 -15.89
N GLU A 135 3.03 -16.35 -16.78
CA GLU A 135 3.80 -15.10 -16.76
C GLU A 135 3.50 -14.26 -15.52
N ALA A 136 2.23 -14.20 -15.10
CA ALA A 136 1.83 -13.53 -13.87
C ALA A 136 2.51 -14.13 -12.63
N ARG A 137 2.53 -15.47 -12.53
CA ARG A 137 3.25 -16.20 -11.45
C ARG A 137 4.74 -15.85 -11.43
N LYS A 138 5.39 -15.84 -12.59
CA LYS A 138 6.81 -15.52 -12.68
C LYS A 138 7.12 -14.10 -12.21
N ILE A 139 6.28 -13.12 -12.56
CA ILE A 139 6.45 -11.74 -12.06
C ILE A 139 6.21 -11.69 -10.56
N LEU A 140 5.15 -12.34 -10.05
CA LEU A 140 4.88 -12.39 -8.61
C LEU A 140 6.05 -12.98 -7.82
N GLU A 141 6.63 -14.08 -8.26
CA GLU A 141 7.82 -14.68 -7.64
C GLU A 141 8.97 -13.67 -7.55
N GLN A 142 9.20 -12.88 -8.61
CA GLN A 142 10.22 -11.82 -8.63
C GLN A 142 9.89 -10.66 -7.66
N LEU A 143 8.62 -10.45 -7.34
CA LEU A 143 8.14 -9.41 -6.42
C LEU A 143 7.92 -9.90 -4.98
N GLY A 144 8.41 -11.10 -4.64
CA GLY A 144 8.26 -11.66 -3.29
C GLY A 144 6.93 -12.38 -3.04
N GLY A 145 6.33 -12.93 -4.11
CA GLY A 145 5.13 -13.77 -4.07
C GLY A 145 3.80 -12.99 -4.08
N PRO A 146 2.65 -13.67 -3.96
CA PRO A 146 1.34 -13.02 -3.80
C PRO A 146 1.30 -12.17 -2.52
N LEU A 147 0.37 -11.21 -2.45
CA LEU A 147 0.11 -10.49 -1.21
C LEU A 147 -0.45 -11.45 -0.18
N GLU A 148 0.05 -11.36 1.05
CA GLU A 148 -0.40 -12.20 2.13
C GLU A 148 -1.57 -11.56 2.85
N SER A 149 -2.57 -12.36 3.21
CA SER A 149 -3.63 -11.90 4.11
C SER A 149 -3.15 -11.99 5.56
N PRO A 150 -3.58 -11.06 6.43
CA PRO A 150 -3.38 -11.18 7.87
C PRO A 150 -3.88 -12.53 8.42
N ALA A 151 -3.26 -13.02 9.50
CA ALA A 151 -3.58 -14.30 10.14
C ALA A 151 -5.05 -14.39 10.60
N PRO A 152 -5.66 -15.58 10.72
CA PRO A 152 -7.00 -15.67 11.29
C PRO A 152 -6.99 -15.26 12.77
N ALA A 153 -8.03 -14.53 13.20
CA ALA A 153 -8.15 -14.01 14.58
C ALA A 153 -8.05 -15.12 15.66
N SER A 154 -8.37 -16.37 15.31
CA SER A 154 -8.24 -17.52 16.22
C SER A 154 -6.82 -17.82 16.71
N ARG A 155 -5.79 -17.23 16.10
CA ARG A 155 -4.38 -17.38 16.51
C ARG A 155 -3.88 -16.25 17.41
N LEU A 156 -4.69 -15.20 17.61
CA LEU A 156 -4.30 -14.01 18.36
C LEU A 156 -4.45 -14.23 19.87
N THR A 157 -3.51 -13.67 20.61
CA THR A 157 -3.53 -13.61 22.08
C THR A 157 -3.33 -12.16 22.51
N LYS A 158 -3.90 -11.76 23.65
CA LYS A 158 -3.79 -10.38 24.13
C LYS A 158 -2.35 -10.06 24.55
N LEU A 159 -1.76 -9.05 23.92
CA LEU A 159 -0.48 -8.45 24.35
C LEU A 159 -0.72 -7.40 25.44
N PHE A 160 -1.90 -6.77 25.45
CA PHE A 160 -2.36 -5.85 26.49
C PHE A 160 -3.71 -6.30 27.04
N ASP A 161 -3.85 -6.30 28.37
CA ASP A 161 -5.06 -6.76 29.06
C ASP A 161 -6.16 -5.68 29.18
N GLY A 162 -5.87 -4.44 28.78
CA GLY A 162 -6.75 -3.29 28.91
C GLY A 162 -6.74 -2.63 30.31
N LYS A 163 -5.87 -3.08 31.22
CA LYS A 163 -5.98 -2.77 32.65
C LYS A 163 -4.65 -2.50 33.34
N THR A 164 -3.58 -3.17 32.96
CA THR A 164 -2.29 -3.11 33.65
C THR A 164 -1.12 -3.07 32.67
N PHE A 165 0.01 -2.54 33.11
CA PHE A 165 1.28 -2.61 32.38
C PHE A 165 2.03 -3.93 32.61
N ALA A 166 1.32 -5.02 32.94
CA ALA A 166 1.95 -6.32 33.13
C ALA A 166 2.64 -6.77 31.83
N GLY A 167 3.95 -7.06 31.91
CA GLY A 167 4.76 -7.40 30.73
C GLY A 167 5.27 -6.19 29.94
N TRP A 168 5.10 -4.97 30.45
CA TRP A 168 5.57 -3.72 29.87
C TRP A 168 6.51 -2.98 30.83
N GLU A 169 7.47 -2.25 30.27
CA GLU A 169 8.38 -1.35 31.00
C GLU A 169 8.54 -0.03 30.24
N GLY A 170 8.66 1.07 30.97
CA GLY A 170 8.82 2.40 30.39
C GLY A 170 8.51 3.50 31.39
N ASN A 171 8.49 4.73 30.90
CA ASN A 171 8.25 5.92 31.72
C ASN A 171 6.74 6.17 31.92
N LEU A 172 6.21 5.72 33.06
CA LEU A 172 4.79 5.86 33.39
C LEU A 172 4.36 7.31 33.72
N GLU A 173 5.27 8.29 33.69
CA GLU A 173 4.89 9.70 33.67
C GLU A 173 4.23 10.08 32.33
N TRP A 174 4.67 9.45 31.23
CA TRP A 174 4.22 9.73 29.87
C TRP A 174 3.34 8.62 29.30
N PHE A 175 3.19 7.51 30.01
CA PHE A 175 2.30 6.41 29.63
C PHE A 175 1.32 6.08 30.75
N ARG A 176 0.04 6.03 30.41
CA ARG A 176 -1.06 5.74 31.33
C ARG A 176 -2.10 4.85 30.66
N ILE A 177 -3.04 4.34 31.45
CA ILE A 177 -4.16 3.53 30.93
C ILE A 177 -5.44 4.32 31.12
N GLU A 178 -6.17 4.55 30.03
CA GLU A 178 -7.46 5.25 30.02
C GLU A 178 -8.43 4.50 29.11
N ASP A 179 -9.65 4.24 29.58
CA ASP A 179 -10.71 3.60 28.80
C ASP A 179 -10.30 2.30 28.09
N GLY A 180 -9.44 1.51 28.74
CA GLY A 180 -8.94 0.25 28.18
C GLY A 180 -7.85 0.40 27.11
N ALA A 181 -7.32 1.60 26.92
CA ALA A 181 -6.23 1.92 25.99
C ALA A 181 -4.96 2.34 26.75
N ILE A 182 -3.81 2.08 26.15
CA ILE A 182 -2.54 2.72 26.53
C ILE A 182 -2.51 4.10 25.88
N VAL A 183 -2.31 5.14 26.69
CA VAL A 183 -2.18 6.52 26.23
C VAL A 183 -0.75 6.99 26.47
N GLY A 184 -0.07 7.37 25.39
CA GLY A 184 1.26 7.97 25.41
C GLY A 184 1.19 9.49 25.18
N GLY A 185 1.91 10.28 25.98
CA GLY A 185 2.01 11.73 25.84
C GLY A 185 1.10 12.52 26.79
N SER A 186 0.87 13.79 26.44
CA SER A 186 0.02 14.72 27.19
C SER A 186 -0.57 15.80 26.28
N LEU A 187 -1.85 16.13 26.44
CA LEU A 187 -2.48 17.26 25.75
C LEU A 187 -2.18 18.64 26.39
N THR A 188 -1.54 18.68 27.56
CA THR A 188 -1.31 19.93 28.30
C THR A 188 0.17 20.23 28.56
N ARG A 189 1.05 19.26 28.35
CA ARG A 189 2.49 19.38 28.61
C ARG A 189 3.28 19.10 27.35
N GLU A 190 4.33 19.87 27.13
CA GLU A 190 5.34 19.54 26.13
C GLU A 190 6.11 18.28 26.56
N ILE A 191 6.33 17.38 25.62
CA ILE A 191 7.00 16.10 25.86
C ILE A 191 8.50 16.36 25.70
N PRO A 192 9.33 16.19 26.75
CA PRO A 192 10.69 16.71 26.77
C PRO A 192 11.66 15.99 25.83
N ARG A 193 11.35 14.74 25.46
CA ARG A 193 12.15 13.84 24.62
C ARG A 193 11.30 12.66 24.18
N ASN A 194 11.85 11.78 23.35
CA ASN A 194 11.17 10.55 22.98
C ASN A 194 10.99 9.65 24.19
N GLU A 195 9.80 9.09 24.33
CA GLU A 195 9.47 8.17 25.40
C GLU A 195 8.89 6.89 24.82
N PHE A 196 9.23 5.76 25.44
CA PHE A 196 8.90 4.43 24.94
C PHE A 196 8.38 3.53 26.05
N LEU A 197 7.25 2.87 25.77
CA LEU A 197 6.73 1.77 26.57
C LEU A 197 6.97 0.47 25.79
N CYS A 198 7.88 -0.36 26.26
CA CYS A 198 8.30 -1.58 25.58
C CYS A 198 7.81 -2.82 26.32
N THR A 199 7.61 -3.91 25.58
CA THR A 199 7.44 -5.23 26.19
C THR A 199 8.69 -5.61 26.98
N THR A 200 8.55 -6.41 28.03
CA THR A 200 9.70 -6.98 28.75
C THR A 200 10.25 -8.26 28.08
N ARG A 201 9.49 -8.80 27.13
CA ARG A 201 9.81 -9.98 26.34
C ARG A 201 10.15 -9.57 24.91
N GLU A 202 11.06 -10.32 24.29
CA GLU A 202 11.39 -10.23 22.87
C GLU A 202 10.55 -11.17 22.01
N TYR A 203 10.34 -10.75 20.76
CA TYR A 203 9.58 -11.45 19.73
C TYR A 203 10.39 -11.52 18.45
N ALA A 204 10.35 -12.68 17.78
CA ALA A 204 10.99 -12.91 16.49
C ALA A 204 9.96 -12.82 15.36
N ASN A 205 9.33 -13.94 15.00
CA ASN A 205 8.28 -13.99 13.99
C ASN A 205 6.91 -13.80 14.65
N PHE A 206 6.15 -12.81 14.19
CA PHE A 206 4.85 -12.51 14.76
C PHE A 206 3.96 -11.72 13.79
N GLU A 207 2.66 -11.74 14.07
CA GLU A 207 1.71 -10.76 13.59
C GLU A 207 1.12 -10.02 14.80
N LEU A 208 1.32 -8.72 14.86
CA LEU A 208 0.77 -7.80 15.85
C LEU A 208 -0.41 -7.05 15.23
N ARG A 209 -1.51 -6.95 15.98
CA ARG A 209 -2.68 -6.15 15.66
C ARG A 209 -2.97 -5.19 16.78
N LEU A 210 -3.39 -4.00 16.43
CA LEU A 210 -3.85 -3.00 17.37
C LEU A 210 -4.72 -1.97 16.65
N GLU A 211 -5.52 -1.24 17.43
CA GLU A 211 -6.06 0.03 16.99
C GLU A 211 -5.23 1.17 17.56
N VAL A 212 -4.91 2.15 16.72
CA VAL A 212 -4.14 3.34 17.10
C VAL A 212 -4.83 4.62 16.66
N LYS A 213 -4.79 5.65 17.51
CA LYS A 213 -5.34 6.98 17.25
C LYS A 213 -4.36 8.04 17.68
N LEU A 214 -4.03 8.97 16.78
CA LEU A 214 -3.25 10.18 17.09
C LEU A 214 -4.22 11.35 17.29
N VAL A 215 -4.27 11.91 18.50
CA VAL A 215 -5.27 12.93 18.84
C VAL A 215 -5.07 14.19 17.99
N ALA A 216 -6.15 14.64 17.34
CA ALA A 216 -6.15 15.75 16.39
C ALA A 216 -5.13 15.61 15.24
N ASN A 217 -4.69 14.38 14.95
CA ASN A 217 -3.60 14.08 14.01
C ASN A 217 -2.31 14.88 14.30
N LYS A 218 -2.08 15.22 15.57
CA LYS A 218 -0.96 16.06 15.99
C LYS A 218 0.05 15.26 16.78
N GLY A 219 1.32 15.46 16.48
CA GLY A 219 2.44 14.80 17.14
C GLY A 219 3.11 13.79 16.22
N ASN A 220 4.07 13.08 16.78
CA ASN A 220 4.75 11.97 16.12
C ASN A 220 4.80 10.81 17.12
N ALA A 221 4.36 9.65 16.68
CA ALA A 221 4.32 8.42 17.45
C ALA A 221 4.68 7.26 16.52
N GLY A 222 4.81 6.07 17.11
CA GLY A 222 5.04 4.88 16.32
C GLY A 222 5.01 3.62 17.13
N ILE A 223 4.97 2.50 16.42
CA ILE A 223 5.03 1.16 16.98
C ILE A 223 6.41 0.60 16.66
N GLN A 224 7.22 0.43 17.68
CA GLN A 224 8.56 -0.16 17.62
C GLN A 224 8.46 -1.67 17.42
N ILE A 225 9.27 -2.21 16.52
CA ILE A 225 9.21 -3.58 16.02
C ILE A 225 10.63 -4.16 16.08
N ARG A 226 10.77 -5.23 16.87
CA ARG A 226 12.06 -5.93 17.08
C ARG A 226 13.17 -4.97 17.51
N SER A 227 12.81 -3.96 18.31
CA SER A 227 13.75 -2.95 18.76
C SER A 227 14.50 -3.38 20.02
N GLN A 228 15.66 -2.80 20.28
CA GLN A 228 16.43 -3.01 21.49
C GLN A 228 16.56 -1.71 22.27
N ARG A 229 16.59 -1.78 23.60
CA ARG A 229 16.98 -0.64 24.44
C ARG A 229 18.43 -0.28 24.16
N ILE A 230 18.72 1.00 23.92
CA ILE A 230 20.11 1.47 23.84
C ILE A 230 20.65 1.54 25.28
N PRO A 231 21.77 0.86 25.60
CA PRO A 231 22.31 0.85 26.96
C PRO A 231 22.58 2.25 27.51
N ASN A 232 22.13 2.51 28.73
CA ASN A 232 22.28 3.80 29.42
C ASN A 232 21.66 4.99 28.65
N HIS A 233 20.66 4.74 27.82
CA HIS A 233 19.93 5.76 27.07
C HIS A 233 18.41 5.57 27.20
N HIS A 234 17.65 6.61 26.90
CA HIS A 234 16.17 6.56 26.88
C HIS A 234 15.60 6.06 25.55
N GLU A 235 16.44 5.93 24.53
CA GLU A 235 16.04 5.60 23.16
C GLU A 235 16.08 4.08 22.95
N VAL A 236 15.42 3.66 21.88
CA VAL A 236 15.52 2.32 21.34
C VAL A 236 16.19 2.35 19.97
N VAL A 237 16.64 1.19 19.50
CA VAL A 237 17.19 0.99 18.16
C VAL A 237 16.45 -0.15 17.48
N GLY A 238 15.87 0.08 16.31
CA GLY A 238 15.10 -0.92 15.59
C GLY A 238 14.09 -0.32 14.61
N TYR A 239 13.18 -1.14 14.13
CA TYR A 239 12.19 -0.69 13.15
C TYR A 239 11.01 -0.01 13.82
N GLN A 240 10.38 0.93 13.12
CA GLN A 240 9.17 1.59 13.57
C GLN A 240 8.12 1.61 12.45
N ALA A 241 6.89 1.22 12.78
CA ALA A 241 5.70 1.56 12.00
C ALA A 241 5.22 2.95 12.43
N ASP A 242 5.27 3.92 11.52
CA ASP A 242 5.06 5.34 11.84
C ASP A 242 3.57 5.71 11.99
N VAL A 243 3.32 6.60 12.96
CA VAL A 243 2.01 7.15 13.34
C VAL A 243 2.16 8.66 13.48
N ALA A 244 2.14 9.37 12.35
CA ALA A 244 2.22 10.81 12.30
C ALA A 244 1.66 11.37 10.99
N GLU A 245 1.25 12.63 10.99
CA GLU A 245 0.82 13.31 9.77
C GLU A 245 1.91 13.22 8.67
N GLY A 246 1.53 12.68 7.51
CA GLY A 246 2.44 12.47 6.38
C GLY A 246 3.38 11.25 6.49
N MET A 247 3.39 10.52 7.60
CA MET A 247 4.25 9.33 7.81
C MET A 247 3.47 8.07 8.18
N TRP A 248 2.15 8.16 8.37
CA TRP A 248 1.27 7.01 8.62
C TRP A 248 1.56 5.86 7.65
N GLY A 249 1.68 4.64 8.16
CA GLY A 249 1.83 3.46 7.29
C GLY A 249 3.26 3.21 6.81
N SER A 250 4.22 4.11 7.06
CA SER A 250 5.63 3.97 6.69
C SER A 250 6.41 3.08 7.66
N LEU A 251 7.50 2.50 7.15
CA LEU A 251 8.48 1.76 7.94
C LEU A 251 9.77 2.59 8.08
N TYR A 252 10.08 2.99 9.31
CA TYR A 252 11.28 3.75 9.66
C TYR A 252 12.31 2.89 10.40
N ASP A 253 13.57 3.29 10.37
CA ASP A 253 14.67 2.62 11.06
C ASP A 253 15.27 3.52 12.16
N GLU A 254 14.72 3.40 13.36
CA GLU A 254 14.97 4.25 14.52
C GLU A 254 16.38 4.04 15.07
N SER A 255 17.08 5.15 15.29
CA SER A 255 18.45 5.25 15.85
C SER A 255 19.57 4.46 15.17
N ARG A 256 19.28 3.50 14.28
CA ARG A 256 20.27 2.76 13.48
C ARG A 256 20.58 3.48 12.18
N ARG A 257 19.63 3.51 11.23
CA ARG A 257 19.81 4.16 9.92
C ARG A 257 19.21 5.55 9.84
N ARG A 258 18.24 5.87 10.70
CA ARG A 258 17.56 7.18 10.77
C ARG A 258 16.95 7.62 9.45
N LYS A 259 16.27 6.70 8.76
CA LYS A 259 15.59 6.96 7.49
C LYS A 259 14.36 6.08 7.33
N SER A 260 13.41 6.54 6.50
CA SER A 260 12.36 5.66 5.98
C SER A 260 12.98 4.57 5.10
N LEU A 261 12.47 3.35 5.25
CA LEU A 261 12.85 2.17 4.48
C LEU A 261 11.82 1.85 3.41
N ALA A 262 10.55 2.13 3.69
CA ALA A 262 9.43 1.94 2.77
C ALA A 262 8.26 2.84 3.19
N ASP A 263 7.61 3.44 2.20
CA ASP A 263 6.47 4.34 2.39
C ASP A 263 5.26 3.82 1.59
N PRO A 264 4.02 4.04 2.08
CA PRO A 264 2.84 3.73 1.29
C PRO A 264 2.74 4.64 0.06
N ALA A 265 2.10 4.14 -0.98
CA ALA A 265 1.66 4.99 -2.08
C ALA A 265 0.71 6.08 -1.54
N PRO A 266 0.92 7.38 -1.85
CA PRO A 266 0.14 8.48 -1.28
C PRO A 266 -1.38 8.33 -1.43
N LYS A 267 -1.81 7.70 -2.53
CA LYS A 267 -3.22 7.43 -2.81
C LYS A 267 -3.83 6.40 -1.85
N VAL A 268 -3.08 5.37 -1.47
CA VAL A 268 -3.55 4.35 -0.51
C VAL A 268 -3.88 5.04 0.81
N LEU A 269 -2.97 5.87 1.33
CA LEU A 269 -3.23 6.62 2.57
C LEU A 269 -4.44 7.54 2.47
N ALA A 270 -4.58 8.29 1.37
CA ALA A 270 -5.70 9.21 1.19
C ALA A 270 -7.07 8.50 1.18
N GLU A 271 -7.12 7.22 0.78
CA GLU A 271 -8.36 6.44 0.75
C GLU A 271 -8.66 5.76 2.09
N VAL A 272 -7.64 5.36 2.85
CA VAL A 272 -7.83 4.43 4.00
C VAL A 272 -7.61 5.07 5.36
N LEU A 273 -6.78 6.12 5.47
CA LEU A 273 -6.43 6.72 6.75
C LEU A 273 -7.63 7.47 7.34
N LYS A 274 -7.88 7.29 8.64
CA LYS A 274 -8.79 8.11 9.45
C LYS A 274 -7.94 9.03 10.34
N PRO A 275 -7.59 10.26 9.92
CA PRO A 275 -6.50 11.02 10.55
C PRO A 275 -6.70 11.34 12.03
N THR A 276 -7.96 11.46 12.46
CA THR A 276 -8.31 11.87 13.84
C THR A 276 -9.07 10.80 14.62
N ASP A 277 -9.23 9.62 14.04
CA ASP A 277 -9.98 8.51 14.62
C ASP A 277 -9.10 7.26 14.75
N TRP A 278 -9.64 6.20 15.33
CA TRP A 278 -8.99 4.91 15.44
C TRP A 278 -8.70 4.30 14.07
N ASN A 279 -7.48 3.83 13.87
CA ASN A 279 -7.04 3.09 12.70
C ASN A 279 -6.59 1.69 13.13
N GLU A 280 -7.05 0.67 12.43
CA GLU A 280 -6.51 -0.68 12.59
C GLU A 280 -5.13 -0.72 11.95
N TYR A 281 -4.15 -1.24 12.69
CA TYR A 281 -2.79 -1.44 12.24
C TYR A 281 -2.43 -2.92 12.40
N VAL A 282 -2.00 -3.55 11.32
CA VAL A 282 -1.45 -4.91 11.35
C VAL A 282 0.02 -4.84 10.98
N ILE A 283 0.86 -5.49 11.76
CA ILE A 283 2.31 -5.53 11.59
C ILE A 283 2.72 -6.99 11.60
N ARG A 284 3.22 -7.49 10.47
CA ARG A 284 3.72 -8.86 10.37
C ARG A 284 5.21 -8.87 10.15
N CYS A 285 5.89 -9.70 10.90
CA CYS A 285 7.31 -9.94 10.77
C CYS A 285 7.56 -11.44 10.66
N GLU A 286 8.19 -11.88 9.57
CA GLU A 286 8.50 -13.29 9.31
C GLU A 286 9.87 -13.40 8.64
N GLY A 287 10.82 -13.99 9.36
CA GLY A 287 12.23 -13.90 8.99
C GLY A 287 12.64 -12.43 8.83
N LYS A 288 13.13 -12.07 7.65
CA LYS A 288 13.56 -10.70 7.28
C LYS A 288 12.45 -9.80 6.76
N ARG A 289 11.28 -10.38 6.48
CA ARG A 289 10.17 -9.68 5.86
C ARG A 289 9.38 -8.94 6.93
N ILE A 290 9.11 -7.67 6.69
CA ILE A 290 8.28 -6.78 7.51
C ILE A 290 7.17 -6.23 6.62
N GLN A 291 5.94 -6.44 7.03
CA GLN A 291 4.76 -6.01 6.29
C GLN A 291 3.84 -5.22 7.21
N LEU A 292 3.25 -4.17 6.68
CA LEU A 292 2.35 -3.27 7.40
C LEU A 292 1.02 -3.18 6.65
N TRP A 293 -0.09 -3.17 7.38
CA TRP A 293 -1.41 -2.85 6.86
C TRP A 293 -2.07 -1.79 7.71
N LEU A 294 -2.77 -0.88 7.05
CA LEU A 294 -3.58 0.16 7.66
C LEU A 294 -5.02 0.01 7.19
N ASN A 295 -5.96 -0.18 8.12
CA ASN A 295 -7.39 -0.38 7.86
C ASN A 295 -7.66 -1.42 6.73
N GLY A 296 -6.95 -2.55 6.77
CA GLY A 296 -7.10 -3.66 5.81
C GLY A 296 -6.29 -3.51 4.51
N HIS A 297 -5.62 -2.39 4.26
CA HIS A 297 -4.81 -2.18 3.05
C HIS A 297 -3.32 -2.28 3.36
N GLN A 298 -2.59 -3.10 2.60
CA GLN A 298 -1.15 -3.24 2.78
C GLN A 298 -0.44 -1.95 2.38
N THR A 299 0.36 -1.39 3.29
CA THR A 299 1.12 -0.14 3.08
C THR A 299 2.58 -0.40 2.82
N VAL A 300 3.16 -1.45 3.42
CA VAL A 300 4.56 -1.82 3.28
C VAL A 300 4.71 -3.32 3.09
N ASP A 301 5.68 -3.69 2.26
CA ASP A 301 6.24 -5.05 2.17
C ASP A 301 7.75 -4.93 1.94
N TYR A 302 8.49 -4.98 3.04
CA TYR A 302 9.93 -4.74 3.07
C TYR A 302 10.66 -6.01 3.43
N THR A 303 11.73 -6.35 2.69
CA THR A 303 12.66 -7.40 3.08
C THR A 303 13.98 -6.76 3.46
N GLU A 304 14.43 -6.97 4.69
CA GLU A 304 15.72 -6.47 5.16
C GLU A 304 16.88 -7.12 4.38
N PRO A 305 17.67 -6.36 3.59
CA PRO A 305 18.79 -6.92 2.84
C PRO A 305 20.02 -7.23 3.71
N ASP A 306 20.17 -6.58 4.86
CA ASP A 306 21.32 -6.76 5.73
C ASP A 306 21.17 -8.06 6.56
N GLU A 307 22.15 -8.94 6.43
CA GLU A 307 22.20 -10.23 7.14
C GLU A 307 22.57 -10.06 8.62
N GLU A 308 23.20 -8.95 9.00
CA GLU A 308 23.72 -8.74 10.36
C GLU A 308 22.66 -8.19 11.31
N ILE A 309 21.53 -7.71 10.78
CA ILE A 309 20.46 -7.16 11.60
C ILE A 309 19.68 -8.27 12.33
N PRO A 310 19.55 -8.19 13.67
CA PRO A 310 18.74 -9.13 14.43
C PRO A 310 17.27 -9.12 14.01
N GLN A 311 16.69 -10.31 13.90
CA GLN A 311 15.26 -10.52 13.61
C GLN A 311 14.44 -10.80 14.88
N THR A 312 14.96 -10.43 16.05
CA THR A 312 14.32 -10.52 17.35
C THR A 312 14.50 -9.22 18.12
N GLY A 313 13.51 -8.85 18.92
CA GLY A 313 13.60 -7.73 19.84
C GLY A 313 12.25 -7.39 20.46
N LEU A 314 12.19 -6.26 21.13
CA LEU A 314 11.01 -5.77 21.83
C LEU A 314 9.98 -5.19 20.86
N ILE A 315 8.72 -5.25 21.27
CA ILE A 315 7.66 -4.42 20.71
C ILE A 315 7.52 -3.20 21.61
N GLY A 316 7.29 -2.02 21.06
CA GLY A 316 7.11 -0.82 21.87
C GLY A 316 6.15 0.20 21.28
N LEU A 317 5.62 1.05 22.14
CA LEU A 317 4.84 2.22 21.77
C LEU A 317 5.70 3.47 22.00
N GLN A 318 5.83 4.31 20.99
CA GLN A 318 6.57 5.56 21.05
C GLN A 318 5.61 6.75 21.11
N ILE A 319 5.97 7.76 21.90
CA ILE A 319 5.56 9.14 21.67
C ILE A 319 6.82 10.03 21.55
N HIS A 320 6.90 10.82 20.48
CA HIS A 320 8.07 11.65 20.20
C HIS A 320 8.08 12.91 21.08
N GLY A 321 9.29 13.41 21.37
CA GLY A 321 9.45 14.69 22.05
C GLY A 321 8.92 15.87 21.22
N GLY A 322 8.36 16.88 21.87
CA GLY A 322 7.84 18.07 21.21
C GLY A 322 6.49 18.53 21.77
N PRO A 323 5.71 19.29 20.97
CA PRO A 323 4.47 19.89 21.43
C PRO A 323 3.50 18.87 22.02
N ALA A 324 2.65 19.35 22.95
CA ALA A 324 1.59 18.54 23.54
C ALA A 324 0.78 17.78 22.47
N SER A 325 0.77 16.45 22.61
CA SER A 325 0.10 15.47 21.76
C SER A 325 -0.13 14.18 22.53
N GLU A 326 -1.06 13.37 22.05
CA GLU A 326 -1.30 12.03 22.58
C GLU A 326 -1.51 11.01 21.47
N VAL A 327 -0.93 9.83 21.68
CA VAL A 327 -1.23 8.61 20.93
C VAL A 327 -1.97 7.64 21.83
N TRP A 328 -3.03 7.04 21.30
CA TRP A 328 -3.87 6.09 21.99
C TRP A 328 -3.78 4.75 21.27
N CYS A 329 -3.51 3.67 22.00
CA CYS A 329 -3.40 2.32 21.47
C CYS A 329 -4.30 1.37 22.25
N ARG A 330 -5.15 0.58 21.58
CA ARG A 330 -6.01 -0.42 22.21
C ARG A 330 -6.06 -1.71 21.38
N ASP A 331 -6.68 -2.73 21.97
CA ASP A 331 -6.86 -4.04 21.33
C ASP A 331 -5.56 -4.62 20.78
N LEU A 332 -4.47 -4.50 21.57
CA LEU A 332 -3.17 -5.02 21.21
C LEU A 332 -3.17 -6.55 21.34
N GLU A 333 -3.10 -7.23 20.22
CA GLU A 333 -3.11 -8.68 20.11
C GLU A 333 -1.96 -9.18 19.24
N ILE A 334 -1.42 -10.35 19.57
CA ILE A 334 -0.26 -10.93 18.90
C ILE A 334 -0.46 -12.41 18.61
N ALA A 335 -0.03 -12.84 17.43
CA ALA A 335 0.15 -14.23 17.05
C ALA A 335 1.64 -14.48 16.75
N GLU A 336 2.31 -15.32 17.54
CA GLU A 336 3.66 -15.77 17.21
C GLU A 336 3.60 -16.73 16.01
N LEU A 337 4.51 -16.53 15.05
CA LEU A 337 4.60 -17.31 13.83
C LEU A 337 5.77 -18.31 13.92
N PRO A 338 5.76 -19.39 13.11
CA PRO A 338 6.81 -20.42 13.13
C PRO A 338 8.24 -19.91 12.95
#